data_AF-A0A2G6L1Q8-F1
#
_entry.id   AF-A0A2G6L1Q8-F1
#
_cell.length_a   1.000
_cell.length_b   1.000
_cell.length_c   1.000
_cell.angle_alpha   90.00
_cell.angle_beta   90.00
_cell.angle_gamma   90.00
#
_symmetry.space_group_name_H-M   'P 1'
#
loop_
_entity.id
_entity.type
_entity.pdbx_description
1 polymer ?
#
loop_
_entity_poly.entity_id
_entity_poly.type
_entity_poly.pdbx_seq_one_letter_code
_entity_poly.pdbx_strand_id
1 'polypeptide(L)'
;MVLEKNPGKEDVYPFILMPIIHKGKMFKPLILSPEKTRVYGHNSYLFVFGGFAWIYVVTSHKPPKVVVDASINGTGKISLLPKELKDITCFVDTATQFVKQGKV
;
A
#
# COMPACT_ATOMS: atom_id res chain seq x y z
N MET A 1 -3.71 -12.46 15.02
CA MET A 1 -2.81 -11.95 13.94
C MET A 1 -1.38 -11.59 14.36
N VAL A 2 -1.11 -10.64 15.27
CA VAL A 2 0.27 -10.45 15.82
C VAL A 2 0.50 -11.27 17.09
N LEU A 3 -0.53 -11.39 17.94
CA LEU A 3 -0.46 -12.12 19.21
C LEU A 3 -0.60 -13.65 19.05
N GLU A 4 -1.21 -14.10 17.95
CA GLU A 4 -1.56 -15.51 17.73
C GLU A 4 -0.59 -16.25 16.79
N LYS A 5 0.49 -15.58 16.34
CA LYS A 5 1.46 -16.10 15.34
C LYS A 5 0.83 -16.63 14.04
N ASN A 6 -0.42 -16.29 13.78
CA ASN A 6 -1.16 -16.66 12.59
C ASN A 6 -1.51 -15.38 11.81
N PRO A 7 -0.96 -15.17 10.60
CA PRO A 7 -1.24 -13.99 9.78
C PRO A 7 -2.69 -13.96 9.25
N GLY A 8 -3.48 -15.02 9.44
CA GLY A 8 -4.81 -15.12 8.87
C GLY A 8 -4.77 -15.46 7.38
N LYS A 9 -5.95 -15.51 6.76
CA LYS A 9 -6.09 -15.75 5.32
C LYS A 9 -6.11 -14.44 4.55
N GLU A 10 -5.63 -14.46 3.31
CA GLU A 10 -5.60 -13.32 2.39
C GLU A 10 -6.99 -12.76 2.05
N ASP A 11 -8.05 -13.56 2.19
CA ASP A 11 -9.44 -13.14 2.01
C ASP A 11 -10.07 -12.54 3.26
N VAL A 12 -9.34 -12.54 4.38
CA VAL A 12 -9.73 -11.89 5.65
C VAL A 12 -8.88 -10.64 5.88
N TYR A 13 -7.56 -10.75 5.66
CA TYR A 13 -6.61 -9.65 5.83
C TYR A 13 -5.71 -9.51 4.60
N PRO A 14 -6.23 -8.95 3.48
CA PRO A 14 -5.44 -8.71 2.27
C PRO A 14 -4.23 -7.80 2.55
N PHE A 15 -3.06 -8.23 2.10
CA PHE A 15 -1.83 -7.44 2.16
C PHE A 15 -1.17 -7.35 0.79
N ILE A 16 -1.09 -6.14 0.24
CA ILE A 16 -0.76 -5.88 -1.17
C ILE A 16 0.57 -5.14 -1.27
N LEU A 17 1.38 -5.50 -2.26
CA LEU A 17 2.60 -4.78 -2.62
C LEU A 17 2.42 -4.00 -3.92
N MET A 18 2.67 -2.71 -3.85
CA MET A 18 2.68 -1.82 -5.01
C MET A 18 4.06 -1.18 -5.19
N PRO A 19 4.90 -1.67 -6.11
CA PRO A 19 6.14 -0.98 -6.47
C PRO A 19 5.86 0.44 -6.94
N ILE A 20 6.58 1.41 -6.39
CA ILE A 20 6.48 2.81 -6.79
C ILE A 20 7.52 3.06 -7.89
N ILE A 21 7.04 3.46 -9.05
CA ILE A 21 7.85 3.69 -10.25
C ILE A 21 7.97 5.20 -10.50
N HIS A 22 9.19 5.63 -10.85
CA HIS A 22 9.45 6.96 -11.35
C HIS A 22 10.48 6.86 -12.48
N LYS A 23 10.14 7.36 -13.67
CA LYS A 23 11.00 7.31 -14.86
C LYS A 23 11.48 5.89 -15.17
N GLY A 24 10.58 4.91 -15.08
CA GLY A 24 10.86 3.50 -15.37
C GLY A 24 11.74 2.79 -14.33
N LYS A 25 12.06 3.43 -13.19
CA LYS A 25 12.84 2.83 -12.11
C LYS A 25 12.06 2.84 -10.80
N MET A 26 12.36 1.89 -9.93
CA MET A 26 11.80 1.85 -8.58
C MET A 26 12.27 3.08 -7.78
N PHE A 27 11.32 3.84 -7.24
CA PHE A 27 11.57 5.06 -6.48
C PHE A 27 11.71 4.74 -4.98
N LYS A 28 12.93 4.38 -4.58
CA LYS A 28 13.29 4.00 -3.19
C LYS A 28 13.40 5.14 -2.16
N PRO A 29 13.73 6.39 -2.51
CA PRO A 29 13.96 7.45 -1.51
C PRO A 29 12.74 7.83 -0.68
N LEU A 30 11.54 7.47 -1.12
CA LEU A 30 10.32 7.84 -0.41
C LEU A 30 10.10 6.99 0.83
N ILE A 31 9.99 7.66 1.97
CA ILE A 31 9.48 7.10 3.22
C ILE A 31 8.34 8.00 3.68
N LEU A 32 7.16 7.43 3.85
CA LEU A 32 6.00 8.14 4.39
C LEU A 32 5.57 7.52 5.71
N SER A 33 5.13 8.38 6.61
CA SER A 33 4.43 7.97 7.82
C SER A 33 3.22 7.09 7.45
N PRO A 34 2.83 6.14 8.30
CA PRO A 34 1.63 5.35 8.06
C PRO A 34 0.39 6.22 7.91
N GLU A 35 -0.39 5.98 6.86
CA GLU A 35 -1.61 6.73 6.59
C GLU A 35 -2.82 5.81 6.45
N LYS A 36 -4.00 6.34 6.79
CA LYS A 36 -5.28 5.69 6.51
C LYS A 36 -5.67 6.02 5.06
N THR A 37 -6.06 5.00 4.31
CA THR A 37 -6.55 5.13 2.94
C THR A 37 -7.75 4.23 2.71
N ARG A 38 -8.30 4.25 1.49
CA ARG A 38 -9.35 3.32 1.06
C ARG A 38 -8.98 2.63 -0.23
N VAL A 39 -9.19 1.32 -0.27
CA VAL A 39 -9.02 0.48 -1.48
C VAL A 39 -10.34 -0.20 -1.78
N TYR A 40 -10.90 0.05 -2.96
CA TYR A 40 -12.24 -0.43 -3.37
C TYR A 40 -13.35 -0.16 -2.32
N GLY A 41 -13.26 0.97 -1.59
CA GLY A 41 -14.22 1.33 -0.54
C GLY A 41 -13.96 0.69 0.84
N HIS A 42 -12.96 -0.18 0.97
CA HIS A 42 -12.56 -0.78 2.23
C HIS A 42 -11.52 0.09 2.94
N ASN A 43 -11.58 0.17 4.28
CA ASN A 43 -10.55 0.88 5.05
C ASN A 43 -9.20 0.16 4.87
N SER A 44 -8.12 0.93 4.82
CA SER A 44 -6.78 0.37 4.64
C SER A 44 -5.74 1.24 5.30
N TYR A 45 -4.59 0.64 5.60
CA TYR A 45 -3.40 1.33 6.05
C TYR A 45 -2.33 1.24 4.98
N LEU A 46 -1.75 2.37 4.62
CA LEU A 46 -0.68 2.50 3.65
C LEU A 46 0.62 2.85 4.37
N PHE A 47 1.67 2.11 4.05
CA PHE A 47 3.04 2.38 4.49
C PHE A 47 3.90 2.50 3.24
N VAL A 48 4.75 3.52 3.14
CA VAL A 48 5.65 3.67 2.01
C VAL A 48 7.08 3.60 2.50
N PHE A 49 7.83 2.60 2.06
CA PHE A 49 9.26 2.48 2.28
C PHE A 49 9.89 1.45 1.33
N GLY A 50 11.19 1.58 1.06
CA GLY A 50 11.93 0.61 0.24
C GLY A 50 11.53 0.58 -1.23
N GLY A 51 10.79 1.60 -1.71
CA GLY A 51 10.25 1.65 -3.07
C GLY A 51 8.92 0.93 -3.25
N PHE A 52 8.25 0.56 -2.17
CA PHE A 52 6.93 -0.07 -2.19
C PHE A 52 5.93 0.73 -1.36
N ALA A 53 4.71 0.80 -1.86
CA ALA A 53 3.50 1.07 -1.10
C ALA A 53 2.95 -0.28 -0.59
N TRP A 54 3.02 -0.45 0.73
CA TRP A 54 2.51 -1.61 1.45
C TRP A 54 1.11 -1.30 1.94
N ILE A 55 0.12 -2.05 1.47
CA ILE A 55 -1.28 -1.77 1.78
C ILE A 55 -1.87 -2.92 2.55
N TYR A 56 -2.30 -2.63 3.77
CA TYR A 56 -3.02 -3.55 4.63
C TYR A 56 -4.50 -3.19 4.65
N VAL A 57 -5.35 -4.07 4.12
CA VAL A 57 -6.79 -3.84 4.04
C VAL A 57 -7.46 -4.31 5.33
N VAL A 58 -8.18 -3.40 5.98
CA VAL A 58 -8.93 -3.66 7.22
C VAL A 58 -10.40 -3.51 6.92
N THR A 59 -11.13 -4.62 6.91
CA THR A 59 -12.54 -4.58 6.57
C THR A 59 -13.37 -5.58 7.37
N SER A 60 -14.60 -5.18 7.68
CA SER A 60 -15.63 -6.05 8.27
C SER A 60 -16.39 -6.84 7.21
N HIS A 61 -16.17 -6.56 5.92
CA HIS A 61 -16.84 -7.20 4.79
C HIS A 61 -15.83 -7.94 3.92
N LYS A 62 -16.29 -8.94 3.16
CA LYS A 62 -15.41 -9.69 2.28
C LYS A 62 -14.77 -8.75 1.25
N PRO A 63 -13.43 -8.72 1.13
CA PRO A 63 -12.74 -7.91 0.14
C PRO A 63 -13.06 -8.42 -1.29
N PRO A 64 -13.04 -7.53 -2.30
CA PRO A 64 -13.28 -7.93 -3.69
C PRO A 64 -12.22 -8.91 -4.17
N LYS A 65 -12.58 -9.80 -5.10
CA LYS A 65 -11.66 -10.83 -5.63
C LYS A 65 -10.35 -10.23 -6.16
N VAL A 66 -10.42 -9.09 -6.85
CA VAL A 66 -9.23 -8.38 -7.38
C VAL A 66 -8.24 -7.97 -6.27
N VAL A 67 -8.75 -7.63 -5.08
CA VAL A 67 -7.91 -7.27 -3.92
C VAL A 67 -7.25 -8.51 -3.34
N VAL A 68 -7.98 -9.61 -3.25
CA VAL A 68 -7.46 -10.91 -2.75
C VAL A 68 -6.41 -11.47 -3.71
N ASP A 69 -6.67 -11.46 -5.02
CA ASP A 69 -5.74 -11.96 -6.04
C ASP A 69 -4.43 -11.15 -6.10
N ALA A 70 -4.51 -9.86 -5.75
CA ALA A 70 -3.36 -8.96 -5.67
C ALA A 70 -2.57 -9.10 -4.36
N SER A 71 -3.09 -9.83 -3.38
CA SER A 71 -2.46 -9.97 -2.07
C SER A 71 -1.38 -11.03 -2.03
N ILE A 72 -0.42 -10.87 -1.12
CA ILE A 72 0.46 -11.97 -0.72
C ILE A 72 -0.42 -13.11 -0.24
N ASN A 73 -0.16 -14.30 -0.74
CA ASN A 73 -0.92 -15.50 -0.43
C ASN A 73 0.02 -16.69 -0.20
N GLY A 74 -0.54 -17.80 0.30
CA GLY A 74 0.21 -19.01 0.62
C GLY A 74 0.73 -19.80 -0.59
N THR A 75 0.45 -19.38 -1.82
CA THR A 75 0.85 -20.13 -3.03
C THR A 75 2.33 -19.98 -3.38
N GLY A 76 3.06 -19.10 -2.66
CA GLY A 76 4.47 -18.80 -2.94
C GLY A 76 4.67 -17.90 -4.17
N LYS A 77 3.60 -17.39 -4.78
CA LYS A 77 3.64 -16.38 -5.85
C LYS A 77 3.30 -15.01 -5.28
N ILE A 78 3.98 -13.98 -5.78
CA ILE A 78 3.72 -12.58 -5.41
C ILE A 78 3.24 -11.82 -6.64
N SER A 79 2.07 -11.22 -6.53
CA SER A 79 1.57 -10.24 -7.48
C SER A 79 2.15 -8.87 -7.16
N LEU A 80 2.79 -8.23 -8.12
CA LEU A 80 3.26 -6.85 -8.00
C LEU A 80 2.38 -5.96 -8.87
N LEU A 81 1.87 -4.87 -8.29
CA LEU A 81 1.05 -3.89 -8.99
C LEU A 81 1.80 -2.55 -9.08
N PRO A 82 2.67 -2.36 -10.10
CA PRO A 82 3.45 -1.13 -10.22
C PRO A 82 2.54 0.08 -10.34
N LYS A 83 2.94 1.17 -9.67
CA LYS A 83 2.22 2.45 -9.71
C LYS A 83 3.19 3.58 -9.95
N GLU A 84 2.86 4.49 -10.85
CA GLU A 84 3.65 5.70 -11.07
C GLU A 84 3.55 6.61 -9.85
N LEU A 85 4.68 7.21 -9.44
CA LEU A 85 4.79 8.08 -8.26
C LEU A 85 3.73 9.19 -8.25
N LYS A 86 3.41 9.75 -9.42
CA LYS A 86 2.42 10.83 -9.59
C LYS A 86 0.98 10.40 -9.27
N ASP A 87 0.69 9.11 -9.32
CA ASP A 87 -0.65 8.58 -9.07
C ASP A 87 -0.89 8.25 -7.59
N ILE A 88 0.11 8.46 -6.73
CA ILE A 88 0.03 8.19 -5.30
C ILE A 88 -0.39 9.48 -4.59
N THR A 89 -1.68 9.61 -4.29
CA THR A 89 -2.29 10.85 -3.78
C THR A 89 -1.69 11.32 -2.45
N CYS A 90 -1.38 10.41 -1.52
CA CYS A 90 -0.77 10.78 -0.23
C CYS A 90 0.60 11.45 -0.39
N PHE A 91 1.36 11.09 -1.43
CA PHE A 91 2.63 11.74 -1.72
C PHE A 91 2.42 13.16 -2.23
N VAL A 92 1.44 13.37 -3.10
CA VAL A 92 1.07 14.70 -3.61
C VAL A 92 0.61 15.60 -2.46
N ASP A 93 -0.19 15.07 -1.54
CA ASP A 93 -0.67 15.81 -0.36
C ASP A 93 0.48 16.16 0.60
N THR A 94 1.36 15.20 0.89
CA THR A 94 2.56 15.41 1.73
C THR A 94 3.50 16.43 1.11
N ALA A 95 3.78 16.31 -0.19
CA ALA A 95 4.62 17.27 -0.91
C ALA A 95 4.02 18.67 -0.89
N THR A 96 2.69 18.78 -1.08
CA THR A 96 1.97 20.06 -0.99
C THR A 96 2.08 20.67 0.41
N GLN A 97 2.02 19.85 1.47
CA GLN A 97 2.25 20.35 2.84
C GLN A 97 3.66 20.87 3.04
N PHE A 98 4.69 20.20 2.51
CA PHE A 98 6.07 20.68 2.66
C PHE A 98 6.34 21.98 1.90
N VAL A 99 5.78 22.14 0.71
CA VAL A 99 5.84 23.42 -0.04
C VAL A 99 5.15 24.52 0.77
N LYS A 100 3.95 24.26 1.33
CA LYS A 100 3.25 25.23 2.20
C LYS A 100 4.03 25.59 3.47
N GLN A 101 4.87 24.69 3.97
CA GLN A 101 5.72 24.92 5.14
C GLN A 101 7.07 25.58 4.79
N GLY A 102 7.34 25.90 3.52
CA GLY A 102 8.60 26.49 3.07
C GLY A 102 9.82 25.57 3.25
N LYS A 103 9.60 24.25 3.31
CA LYS A 103 10.66 23.25 3.51
C LYS A 103 11.24 22.73 2.20
N VAL A 104 10.69 23.14 1.06
CA VAL A 104 11.10 22.82 -0.31
C VAL A 104 10.80 24.03 -1.19
#